data_AF-A0A6M1RY68-F1
#
_entry.id   AF-A0A6M1RY68-F1
#
_cell.length_a   1.000
_cell.length_b   1.000
_cell.length_c   1.000
_cell.angle_alpha   90.00
_cell.angle_beta   90.00
_cell.angle_gamma   90.00
#
_symmetry.space_group_name_H-M   'P 1'
#
loop_
_entity.id
_entity.type
_entity.pdbx_description
1 polymer ?
#
loop_
_entity_poly.entity_id
_entity_poly.type
_entity_poly.pdbx_seq_one_letter_code
_entity_poly.pdbx_strand_id
1 'polypeptide(L)'
;MATQQVTEPAWWIQAYAWVETYKRQLLYGLAGLAVLGLAVSYYIWSRGQRELEAARALSEAAAPALTGQTEAVRSAALLEVAQRFAGTRASGQALLLAANALLQEGDAANAQRRFEQFLRDYRNSPLLNQAVFGLATALEVQSKTNEAMERYESLAERRLDSDPTVFLARLRLGRLCEARGELERARRYYEEVARATPMTILGGEARLALQTLLDAHPELTTRETRTGAAPDVPGANPTVTLPASLPGTPAPATNRATP
;
A
#
# COMPACT_ATOMS: atom_id res chain seq x y z
N MET A 1 -40.24 -23.49 63.11
CA MET A 1 -38.88 -22.90 63.18
C MET A 1 -38.01 -23.63 62.16
N ALA A 2 -37.32 -22.90 61.28
CA ALA A 2 -36.39 -23.50 60.31
C ALA A 2 -35.11 -22.66 60.30
N THR A 3 -34.07 -23.17 60.95
CA THR A 3 -32.74 -22.54 60.97
C THR A 3 -32.04 -22.85 59.64
N GLN A 4 -31.91 -21.85 58.77
CA GLN A 4 -31.02 -21.97 57.61
C GLN A 4 -29.58 -22.11 58.09
N GLN A 5 -28.99 -23.30 57.91
CA GLN A 5 -27.54 -23.45 57.99
C GLN A 5 -26.94 -22.81 56.74
N VAL A 6 -26.34 -21.63 56.91
CA VAL A 6 -25.47 -21.04 55.88
C VAL A 6 -24.19 -21.86 55.87
N THR A 7 -24.10 -22.82 54.95
CA THR A 7 -22.89 -23.59 54.69
C THR A 7 -21.89 -22.70 53.96
N GLU A 8 -21.06 -21.96 54.70
CA GLU A 8 -19.94 -21.24 54.09
C GLU A 8 -19.04 -22.24 53.34
N PRO A 9 -18.70 -21.96 52.07
CA PRO A 9 -18.07 -22.96 51.23
C PRO A 9 -16.57 -23.03 51.58
N ALA A 10 -16.20 -24.07 52.33
CA ALA A 10 -14.89 -24.25 52.99
C ALA A 10 -13.65 -24.33 52.07
N TRP A 11 -13.80 -24.09 50.75
CA TRP A 11 -12.69 -24.05 49.80
C TRP A 11 -11.68 -22.95 50.12
N TRP A 12 -12.09 -21.83 50.72
CA TRP A 12 -11.15 -20.77 51.15
C TRP A 12 -10.15 -21.27 52.19
N ILE A 13 -10.57 -22.11 53.13
CA ILE A 13 -9.70 -22.69 54.17
C ILE A 13 -8.73 -23.69 53.54
N GLN A 14 -9.22 -24.51 52.61
CA GLN A 14 -8.38 -25.47 51.86
C GLN A 14 -7.38 -24.76 50.94
N ALA A 15 -7.79 -23.68 50.27
CA ALA A 15 -6.93 -22.83 49.46
C ALA A 15 -5.85 -22.15 50.31
N TYR A 16 -6.20 -21.65 51.50
CA TYR A 16 -5.24 -21.07 52.44
C TYR A 16 -4.21 -22.11 52.91
N ALA A 17 -4.66 -23.30 53.35
CA ALA A 17 -3.77 -24.39 53.75
C ALA A 17 -2.87 -24.89 52.59
N TRP A 18 -3.39 -24.91 51.36
CA TRP A 18 -2.62 -25.21 50.16
C TRP A 18 -1.55 -24.15 49.88
N VAL A 19 -1.90 -22.86 49.93
CA VAL A 19 -0.92 -21.76 49.80
C VAL A 19 0.17 -21.86 50.87
N GLU A 20 -0.20 -22.13 52.13
CA GLU A 20 0.76 -22.25 53.24
C GLU A 20 1.72 -23.44 53.04
N THR A 21 1.23 -24.55 52.49
CA THR A 21 2.01 -25.76 52.15
C THR A 21 2.95 -25.51 50.97
N TYR A 22 2.46 -24.84 49.92
CA TYR A 22 3.18 -24.62 48.67
C TYR A 22 3.90 -23.27 48.57
N LYS A 23 3.91 -22.45 49.64
CA LYS A 23 4.45 -21.08 49.65
C LYS A 23 5.86 -20.94 49.08
N ARG A 24 6.74 -21.91 49.28
CA ARG A 24 8.10 -21.90 48.68
C ARG A 24 8.05 -22.06 47.16
N GLN A 25 7.19 -22.95 46.64
CA GLN A 25 7.02 -23.13 45.20
C GLN A 25 6.31 -21.94 44.55
N LEU A 26 5.31 -21.37 45.23
CA LEU A 26 4.65 -20.12 44.81
C LEU A 26 5.64 -18.94 44.77
N LEU A 27 6.52 -18.82 45.76
CA LEU A 27 7.60 -17.81 45.76
C LEU A 27 8.58 -18.02 44.60
N TYR A 28 9.00 -19.24 44.29
CA TYR A 28 9.84 -19.51 43.12
C TYR A 28 9.11 -19.22 41.80
N GLY A 29 7.82 -19.54 41.70
CA GLY A 29 6.99 -19.20 40.53
C GLY A 29 6.85 -17.69 40.33
N LEU A 30 6.57 -16.95 41.42
CA LEU A 30 6.45 -15.49 41.40
C LEU A 30 7.79 -14.80 41.14
N ALA A 31 8.89 -15.30 41.70
CA ALA A 31 10.24 -14.84 41.38
C ALA A 31 10.61 -15.13 39.91
N GLY A 32 10.26 -16.31 39.39
CA GLY A 32 10.43 -16.64 37.97
C GLY A 32 9.65 -15.71 37.05
N LEU A 33 8.40 -15.41 37.38
CA LEU A 33 7.57 -14.42 36.66
C LEU A 33 8.15 -13.00 36.75
N ALA A 34 8.68 -12.59 37.90
CA ALA A 34 9.33 -11.30 38.06
C ALA A 34 10.61 -11.18 37.22
N VAL A 35 11.45 -12.23 37.19
CA VAL A 35 12.65 -12.28 36.34
C VAL A 35 12.29 -12.29 34.86
N LEU A 36 11.27 -13.05 34.44
CA LEU A 36 10.75 -13.02 33.07
C LEU A 36 10.20 -11.62 32.70
N GLY A 37 9.46 -10.98 33.60
CA GLY A 37 8.94 -9.62 33.42
C GLY A 37 10.06 -8.59 33.26
N LEU A 38 11.10 -8.66 34.09
CA LEU A 38 12.30 -7.81 33.97
C LEU A 38 13.07 -8.08 32.68
N ALA A 39 13.22 -9.35 32.27
CA ALA A 39 13.89 -9.70 31.00
C ALA A 39 13.12 -9.17 29.78
N VAL A 40 11.78 -9.30 29.77
CA VAL A 40 10.92 -8.76 28.71
C VAL A 40 10.94 -7.22 28.72
N SER A 41 10.86 -6.59 29.89
CA SER A 41 10.96 -5.14 30.05
C SER A 41 12.29 -4.59 29.53
N TYR A 42 13.41 -5.21 29.95
CA TYR A 42 14.75 -4.89 29.46
C TYR A 42 14.88 -5.10 27.95
N TYR A 43 14.31 -6.18 27.40
CA TYR A 43 14.33 -6.44 25.96
C TYR A 43 13.56 -5.39 25.14
N ILE A 44 12.38 -4.98 25.62
CA ILE A 44 11.59 -3.91 24.98
C ILE A 44 12.33 -2.56 25.07
N TRP A 45 12.88 -2.23 26.24
CA TRP A 45 13.66 -1.01 26.46
C TRP A 45 14.94 -0.97 25.62
N SER A 46 15.68 -2.08 25.56
CA SER A 46 16.90 -2.25 24.76
C SER A 46 16.62 -2.12 23.24
N ARG A 47 15.52 -2.71 22.75
CA ARG A 47 15.04 -2.49 21.38
C ARG A 47 14.68 -1.01 21.13
N GLY A 48 14.02 -0.36 22.08
CA GLY A 48 13.66 1.07 21.98
C GLY A 48 14.87 1.99 21.85
N GLN A 49 15.91 1.79 22.66
CA GLN A 49 17.16 2.57 22.57
C GLN A 49 17.86 2.38 21.22
N ARG A 50 17.99 1.13 20.74
CA ARG A 50 18.60 0.83 19.44
C ARG A 50 17.85 1.48 18.27
N GLU A 51 16.52 1.51 18.32
CA GLU A 51 15.70 2.15 17.29
C GLU A 51 15.90 3.68 17.28
N LEU A 52 16.06 4.32 18.45
CA LEU A 52 16.34 5.75 18.56
C LEU A 52 17.73 6.13 18.02
N GLU A 53 18.76 5.34 18.33
CA GLU A 53 20.11 5.51 17.78
C GLU A 53 20.12 5.32 16.26
N ALA A 54 19.45 4.27 15.77
CA ALA A 54 19.32 3.99 14.34
C ALA A 54 18.60 5.12 13.58
N ALA A 55 17.51 5.67 14.16
CA ALA A 55 16.77 6.78 13.57
C ALA A 55 17.60 8.07 13.51
N ARG A 56 18.42 8.35 14.53
CA ARG A 56 19.36 9.49 14.52
C ARG A 56 20.42 9.31 13.45
N ALA A 57 21.11 8.17 13.42
CA ALA A 57 22.13 7.88 12.41
C ALA A 57 21.57 7.92 10.98
N LEU A 58 20.34 7.45 10.78
CA LEU A 58 19.62 7.60 9.50
C LEU A 58 19.37 9.07 9.16
N SER A 59 18.91 9.89 10.11
CA SER A 59 18.65 11.31 9.87
C SER A 59 19.92 12.08 9.51
N GLU A 60 21.06 11.74 10.13
CA GLU A 60 22.38 12.31 9.81
C GLU A 60 22.85 11.88 8.42
N ALA A 61 22.76 10.59 8.09
CA ALA A 61 23.14 10.06 6.77
C ALA A 61 22.23 10.57 5.62
N ALA A 62 20.96 10.88 5.92
CA ALA A 62 20.01 11.43 4.95
C ALA A 62 20.00 12.97 4.89
N ALA A 63 20.63 13.68 5.83
CA ALA A 63 20.63 15.14 5.88
C ALA A 63 21.14 15.83 4.60
N PRO A 64 22.19 15.34 3.90
CA PRO A 64 22.65 15.95 2.64
C PRO A 64 21.57 16.01 1.55
N ALA A 65 20.66 15.00 1.52
CA ALA A 65 19.54 14.93 0.59
C ALA A 65 18.60 16.14 0.73
N LEU A 66 18.34 16.54 1.99
CA LEU A 66 17.43 17.64 2.32
C LEU A 66 18.04 19.00 1.98
N THR A 67 19.37 19.12 1.98
CA THR A 67 20.09 20.34 1.58
C THR A 67 20.31 20.48 0.07
N GLY A 68 19.69 19.62 -0.76
CA GLY A 68 19.83 19.65 -2.22
C GLY A 68 21.17 19.08 -2.73
N GLN A 69 21.99 18.49 -1.86
CA GLN A 69 23.22 17.81 -2.23
C GLN A 69 22.92 16.35 -2.58
N THR A 70 22.06 16.14 -3.58
CA THR A 70 21.54 14.80 -3.96
C THR A 70 22.65 13.85 -4.39
N GLU A 71 23.71 14.35 -5.03
CA GLU A 71 24.92 13.58 -5.37
C GLU A 71 25.77 13.17 -4.14
N ALA A 72 25.57 13.82 -2.99
CA ALA A 72 26.31 13.53 -1.75
C ALA A 72 25.61 12.50 -0.86
N VAL A 73 24.42 12.02 -1.23
CA VAL A 73 23.72 10.92 -0.55
C VAL A 73 24.36 9.59 -0.96
N ARG A 74 25.62 9.41 -0.56
CA ARG A 74 26.39 8.22 -0.87
C ARG A 74 25.66 6.99 -0.35
N SER A 75 25.32 6.08 -1.26
CA SER A 75 24.75 4.78 -0.93
C SER A 75 25.50 4.08 0.20
N ALA A 76 26.83 4.19 0.21
CA ALA A 76 27.73 3.68 1.25
C ALA A 76 27.36 4.11 2.69
N ALA A 77 27.02 5.39 2.92
CA ALA A 77 26.70 5.88 4.26
C ALA A 77 25.36 5.31 4.76
N LEU A 78 24.35 5.25 3.89
CA LEU A 78 23.06 4.62 4.19
C LEU A 78 23.19 3.10 4.37
N LEU A 79 24.07 2.44 3.60
CA LEU A 79 24.41 1.02 3.77
C LEU A 79 25.12 0.75 5.09
N GLU A 80 25.96 1.67 5.59
CA GLU A 80 26.59 1.54 6.91
C GLU A 80 25.52 1.57 8.01
N VAL A 81 24.60 2.54 7.99
CA VAL A 81 23.47 2.61 8.93
C VAL A 81 22.60 1.35 8.86
N ALA A 82 22.29 0.87 7.64
CA ALA A 82 21.50 -0.34 7.43
C ALA A 82 22.17 -1.61 8.01
N GLN A 83 23.50 -1.72 7.91
CA GLN A 83 24.27 -2.84 8.46
C GLN A 83 24.43 -2.74 9.97
N ARG A 84 24.80 -1.56 10.48
CA ARG A 84 25.08 -1.31 11.90
C ARG A 84 23.85 -1.51 12.79
N PHE A 85 22.66 -1.18 12.29
CA PHE A 85 21.41 -1.23 13.05
C PHE A 85 20.42 -2.29 12.53
N ALA A 86 20.92 -3.33 11.84
CA ALA A 86 20.10 -4.36 11.19
C ALA A 86 18.98 -4.93 12.11
N GLY A 87 17.77 -4.99 11.57
CA GLY A 87 16.55 -5.43 12.28
C GLY A 87 15.77 -4.33 12.99
N THR A 88 16.21 -3.07 12.91
CA THR A 88 15.40 -1.89 13.28
C THR A 88 14.50 -1.45 12.12
N ARG A 89 13.49 -0.60 12.37
CA ARG A 89 12.71 0.01 11.28
C ARG A 89 13.55 1.02 10.50
N ALA A 90 14.38 1.78 11.22
CA ALA A 90 15.34 2.71 10.64
C ALA A 90 16.37 2.01 9.74
N SER A 91 16.88 0.81 10.06
CA SER A 91 17.78 0.08 9.15
C SER A 91 17.08 -0.39 7.87
N GLY A 92 15.78 -0.71 7.94
CA GLY A 92 14.96 -0.96 6.75
C GLY A 92 14.83 0.28 5.87
N GLN A 93 14.52 1.44 6.47
CA GLN A 93 14.48 2.73 5.77
C GLN A 93 15.84 3.07 5.14
N ALA A 94 16.94 2.91 5.89
CA ALA A 94 18.30 3.12 5.41
C ALA A 94 18.63 2.22 4.21
N LEU A 95 18.27 0.94 4.25
CA LEU A 95 18.49 -0.01 3.17
C LEU A 95 17.72 0.36 1.89
N LEU A 96 16.47 0.81 2.04
CA LEU A 96 15.63 1.24 0.92
C LEU A 96 16.16 2.54 0.29
N LEU A 97 16.54 3.53 1.12
CA LEU A 97 17.15 4.77 0.65
C LEU A 97 18.51 4.52 0.00
N ALA A 98 19.32 3.60 0.54
CA ALA A 98 20.58 3.18 -0.07
C ALA A 98 20.36 2.53 -1.46
N ALA A 99 19.32 1.70 -1.60
CA ALA A 99 18.97 1.09 -2.87
C ALA A 99 18.50 2.14 -3.91
N ASN A 100 17.74 3.15 -3.48
CA ASN A 100 17.38 4.29 -4.31
C ASN A 100 18.61 5.13 -4.71
N ALA A 101 19.54 5.38 -3.77
CA ALA A 101 20.79 6.09 -4.04
C ALA A 101 21.65 5.35 -5.07
N LEU A 102 21.78 4.02 -4.96
CA LEU A 102 22.47 3.18 -5.95
C LEU A 102 21.86 3.31 -7.36
N LEU A 103 20.54 3.51 -7.49
CA LEU A 103 19.93 3.80 -8.80
C LEU A 103 20.32 5.18 -9.35
N GLN A 104 20.44 6.19 -8.50
CA GLN A 104 20.91 7.53 -8.93
C GLN A 104 22.41 7.52 -9.26
N GLU A 105 23.20 6.71 -8.55
CA GLU A 105 24.62 6.44 -8.83
C GLU A 105 24.84 5.56 -10.09
N GLY A 106 23.76 5.05 -10.71
CA GLY A 106 23.80 4.20 -11.90
C GLY A 106 24.06 2.71 -11.65
N ASP A 107 24.34 2.31 -10.40
CA ASP A 107 24.58 0.92 -10.00
C ASP A 107 23.26 0.17 -9.73
N ALA A 108 22.48 -0.01 -10.81
CA ALA A 108 21.21 -0.72 -10.76
C ALA A 108 21.36 -2.20 -10.36
N ALA A 109 22.53 -2.80 -10.58
CA ALA A 109 22.82 -4.18 -10.21
C ALA A 109 22.95 -4.36 -8.68
N ASN A 110 23.68 -3.48 -7.99
CA ASN A 110 23.68 -3.50 -6.53
C ASN A 110 22.37 -2.95 -5.95
N ALA A 111 21.71 -1.98 -6.59
CA ALA A 111 20.37 -1.54 -6.17
C ALA A 111 19.37 -2.71 -6.13
N GLN A 112 19.29 -3.53 -7.19
CA GLN A 112 18.47 -4.75 -7.24
C GLN A 112 18.74 -5.64 -6.01
N ARG A 113 20.01 -5.94 -5.72
CA ARG A 113 20.40 -6.79 -4.57
C ARG A 113 19.94 -6.22 -3.22
N ARG A 114 19.94 -4.89 -3.06
CA ARG A 114 19.50 -4.20 -1.84
C ARG A 114 17.97 -4.17 -1.71
N PHE A 115 17.22 -3.98 -2.79
CA PHE A 115 15.76 -4.14 -2.77
C PHE A 115 15.35 -5.59 -2.47
N GLU A 116 15.98 -6.57 -3.11
CA GLU A 116 15.72 -7.99 -2.82
C GLU A 116 16.06 -8.34 -1.37
N GLN A 117 17.15 -7.81 -0.82
CA GLN A 117 17.46 -7.92 0.61
C GLN A 117 16.34 -7.32 1.47
N PHE A 118 15.88 -6.12 1.14
CA PHE A 118 14.78 -5.48 1.88
C PHE A 118 13.52 -6.35 1.87
N LEU A 119 13.13 -6.89 0.71
CA LEU A 119 11.95 -7.73 0.56
C LEU A 119 12.05 -9.08 1.29
N ARG A 120 13.27 -9.59 1.54
CA ARG A 120 13.49 -10.78 2.38
C ARG A 120 13.44 -10.48 3.87
N ASP A 121 14.09 -9.39 4.29
CA ASP A 121 14.39 -9.10 5.70
C ASP A 121 13.29 -8.28 6.39
N TYR A 122 12.56 -7.43 5.64
CA TYR A 122 11.58 -6.46 6.16
C TYR A 122 10.15 -6.72 5.66
N ARG A 123 9.74 -8.00 5.59
CA ARG A 123 8.44 -8.51 5.08
C ARG A 123 7.16 -7.94 5.69
N ASN A 124 7.27 -7.20 6.79
CA ASN A 124 6.14 -6.55 7.49
C ASN A 124 6.29 -5.01 7.51
N SER A 125 7.21 -4.44 6.74
CA SER A 125 7.44 -2.99 6.68
C SER A 125 6.34 -2.28 5.86
N PRO A 126 5.88 -1.08 6.27
CA PRO A 126 4.99 -0.27 5.43
C PRO A 126 5.61 0.14 4.08
N LEU A 127 6.93 0.00 3.91
CA LEU A 127 7.65 0.41 2.70
C LEU A 127 7.85 -0.74 1.69
N LEU A 128 7.19 -1.90 1.89
CA LEU A 128 7.29 -3.04 0.97
C LEU A 128 6.91 -2.69 -0.47
N ASN A 129 5.84 -1.93 -0.66
CA ASN A 129 5.37 -1.53 -1.98
C ASN A 129 6.40 -0.61 -2.66
N GLN A 130 7.04 0.29 -1.91
CA GLN A 130 8.14 1.12 -2.40
C GLN A 130 9.38 0.29 -2.77
N ALA A 131 9.70 -0.76 -2.01
CA ALA A 131 10.81 -1.67 -2.35
C ALA A 131 10.52 -2.57 -3.56
N VAL A 132 9.27 -3.01 -3.77
CA VAL A 132 8.86 -3.72 -5.00
C VAL A 132 8.93 -2.78 -6.21
N PHE A 133 8.47 -1.54 -6.07
CA PHE A 133 8.57 -0.52 -7.12
C PHE A 133 10.04 -0.19 -7.46
N GLY A 134 10.89 -0.01 -6.43
CA GLY A 134 12.32 0.23 -6.61
C GLY A 134 13.04 -0.94 -7.28
N LEU A 135 12.70 -2.18 -6.93
CA LEU A 135 13.18 -3.38 -7.62
C LEU A 135 12.77 -3.40 -9.09
N ALA A 136 11.51 -3.09 -9.39
CA ALA A 136 11.03 -3.02 -10.77
C ALA A 136 11.76 -1.94 -11.57
N THR A 137 11.97 -0.75 -10.99
CA THR A 137 12.79 0.32 -11.58
C THR A 137 14.24 -0.12 -11.80
N ALA A 138 14.84 -0.86 -10.86
CA ALA A 138 16.20 -1.39 -10.99
C ALA A 138 16.32 -2.42 -12.13
N LEU A 139 15.28 -3.21 -12.39
CA LEU A 139 15.21 -4.14 -13.52
C LEU A 139 14.99 -3.38 -14.84
N GLU A 140 14.16 -2.34 -14.84
CA GLU A 140 13.91 -1.45 -15.98
C GLU A 140 15.20 -0.77 -16.46
N VAL A 141 15.98 -0.18 -15.53
CA VAL A 141 17.30 0.44 -15.84
C VAL A 141 18.31 -0.60 -16.35
N GLN A 142 18.24 -1.85 -15.89
CA GLN A 142 19.04 -2.96 -16.42
C GLN A 142 18.55 -3.51 -17.77
N SER A 143 17.57 -2.88 -18.42
CA SER A 143 16.91 -3.38 -19.65
C SER A 143 16.22 -4.76 -19.50
N LYS A 144 15.97 -5.21 -18.27
CA LYS A 144 15.24 -6.45 -17.95
C LYS A 144 13.73 -6.20 -17.95
N THR A 145 13.21 -5.65 -19.05
CA THR A 145 11.85 -5.09 -19.11
C THR A 145 10.75 -6.11 -18.79
N ASN A 146 10.94 -7.40 -19.13
CA ASN A 146 9.99 -8.46 -18.76
C ASN A 146 9.90 -8.65 -17.24
N GLU A 147 11.05 -8.79 -16.57
CA GLU A 147 11.11 -8.93 -15.11
C GLU A 147 10.58 -7.66 -14.41
N ALA A 148 10.89 -6.48 -14.96
CA ALA A 148 10.38 -5.21 -14.45
C ALA A 148 8.85 -5.13 -14.50
N MET A 149 8.24 -5.52 -15.63
CA MET A 149 6.78 -5.56 -15.78
C MET A 149 6.13 -6.54 -14.81
N GLU A 150 6.65 -7.77 -14.66
CA GLU A 150 6.14 -8.74 -13.68
C GLU A 150 6.13 -8.15 -12.26
N ARG A 151 7.19 -7.44 -11.87
CA ARG A 151 7.27 -6.78 -10.55
C ARG A 151 6.27 -5.63 -10.42
N TYR A 152 6.12 -4.77 -11.42
CA TYR A 152 5.10 -3.72 -11.38
C TYR A 152 3.66 -4.29 -11.40
N GLU A 153 3.40 -5.36 -12.16
CA GLU A 153 2.09 -6.05 -12.21
C GLU A 153 1.75 -6.64 -10.84
N SER A 154 2.68 -7.35 -10.20
CA SER A 154 2.52 -7.90 -8.85
C SER A 154 2.28 -6.86 -7.74
N LEU A 155 2.53 -5.58 -8.05
CA LEU A 155 2.23 -4.43 -7.21
C LEU A 155 0.89 -3.77 -7.61
N ALA A 156 0.59 -3.65 -8.91
CA ALA A 156 -0.65 -3.11 -9.44
C ALA A 156 -1.89 -3.98 -9.13
N GLU A 157 -1.73 -5.30 -9.04
CA GLU A 157 -2.77 -6.27 -8.66
C GLU A 157 -3.16 -6.22 -7.18
N ARG A 158 -2.29 -5.66 -6.32
CA ARG A 158 -2.62 -5.45 -4.91
C ARG A 158 -3.70 -4.38 -4.84
N ARG A 159 -4.90 -4.77 -4.39
CA ARG A 159 -6.05 -3.86 -4.16
C ARG A 159 -5.80 -2.95 -2.94
N LEU A 160 -4.80 -2.08 -3.05
CA LEU A 160 -4.58 -0.93 -2.19
C LEU A 160 -4.88 0.32 -3.01
N ASP A 161 -6.17 0.66 -3.11
CA ASP A 161 -6.67 1.79 -3.90
C ASP A 161 -6.32 3.17 -3.29
N SER A 162 -5.48 3.20 -2.25
CA SER A 162 -5.01 4.39 -1.54
C SER A 162 -3.49 4.53 -1.47
N ASP A 163 -2.69 3.56 -1.96
CA ASP A 163 -1.22 3.66 -1.94
C ASP A 163 -0.72 4.37 -3.23
N PRO A 164 -0.09 5.56 -3.14
CA PRO A 164 0.45 6.27 -4.29
C PRO A 164 1.44 5.43 -5.12
N THR A 165 2.14 4.49 -4.49
CA THR A 165 3.11 3.60 -5.13
C THR A 165 2.46 2.64 -6.11
N VAL A 166 1.23 2.20 -5.83
CA VAL A 166 0.45 1.31 -6.71
C VAL A 166 0.04 2.06 -7.98
N PHE A 167 -0.39 3.32 -7.84
CA PHE A 167 -0.70 4.17 -8.99
C PHE A 167 0.55 4.53 -9.81
N LEU A 168 1.69 4.76 -9.15
CA LEU A 168 2.97 5.00 -9.82
C LEU A 168 3.42 3.76 -10.62
N ALA A 169 3.22 2.55 -10.08
CA ALA A 169 3.47 1.29 -10.79
C ALA A 169 2.55 1.13 -12.02
N ARG A 170 1.25 1.45 -11.89
CA ARG A 170 0.32 1.46 -13.04
C ARG A 170 0.74 2.48 -14.11
N LEU A 171 1.17 3.68 -13.74
CA LEU A 171 1.68 4.66 -14.71
C LEU A 171 2.95 4.17 -15.44
N ARG A 172 3.87 3.50 -14.73
CA ARG A 172 5.05 2.87 -15.34
C ARG A 172 4.67 1.73 -16.29
N LEU A 173 3.75 0.86 -15.89
CA LEU A 173 3.20 -0.18 -16.77
C LEU A 173 2.55 0.39 -18.02
N GLY A 174 1.82 1.50 -17.90
CA GLY A 174 1.26 2.20 -19.04
C GLY A 174 2.31 2.55 -20.08
N ARG A 175 3.41 3.20 -19.65
CA ARG A 175 4.54 3.58 -20.51
C ARG A 175 5.28 2.36 -21.10
N LEU A 176 5.43 1.29 -20.34
CA LEU A 176 6.08 0.06 -20.81
C LEU A 176 5.21 -0.74 -21.81
N CYS A 177 3.89 -0.78 -21.62
CA CYS A 177 2.94 -1.33 -22.58
C CYS A 177 2.91 -0.49 -23.87
N GLU A 178 2.90 0.84 -23.77
CA GLU A 178 2.95 1.75 -24.92
C GLU A 178 4.22 1.53 -25.76
N ALA A 179 5.39 1.45 -25.11
CA ALA A 179 6.67 1.14 -25.77
C ALA A 179 6.71 -0.26 -26.42
N ARG A 180 5.80 -1.17 -26.05
CA ARG A 180 5.63 -2.50 -26.66
C ARG A 180 4.56 -2.55 -27.76
N GLY A 181 3.82 -1.47 -27.98
CA GLY A 181 2.63 -1.47 -28.85
C GLY A 181 1.39 -2.15 -28.23
N GLU A 182 1.38 -2.40 -26.92
CA GLU A 182 0.23 -2.94 -26.18
C GLU A 182 -0.75 -1.80 -25.83
N LEU A 183 -1.21 -1.07 -26.84
CA LEU A 183 -1.86 0.24 -26.70
C LEU A 183 -3.14 0.20 -25.85
N GLU A 184 -3.99 -0.82 -26.00
CA GLU A 184 -5.18 -0.97 -25.15
C GLU A 184 -4.85 -1.22 -23.67
N ARG A 185 -3.72 -1.88 -23.36
CA ARG A 185 -3.27 -2.06 -21.97
C ARG A 185 -2.71 -0.75 -21.42
N ALA A 186 -1.90 -0.05 -22.21
CA ALA A 186 -1.37 1.26 -21.85
C ALA A 186 -2.50 2.24 -21.50
N ARG A 187 -3.51 2.33 -22.39
CA ARG A 187 -4.73 3.12 -22.22
C ARG A 187 -5.42 2.82 -20.89
N ARG A 188 -5.68 1.55 -20.57
CA ARG A 188 -6.37 1.15 -19.32
C ARG A 188 -5.60 1.61 -18.08
N TYR A 189 -4.29 1.38 -18.01
CA TYR A 189 -3.50 1.81 -16.86
C TYR A 189 -3.49 3.34 -16.69
N TYR A 190 -3.41 4.10 -17.79
CA TYR A 190 -3.49 5.56 -17.73
C TYR A 190 -4.88 6.05 -17.27
N GLU A 191 -5.97 5.45 -17.75
CA GLU A 191 -7.32 5.77 -17.29
C GLU A 191 -7.55 5.47 -15.81
N GLU A 192 -7.09 4.31 -15.32
CA GLU A 192 -7.19 3.93 -13.92
C GLU A 192 -6.49 4.95 -13.01
N VAL A 193 -5.26 5.35 -13.35
CA VAL A 193 -4.49 6.33 -12.57
C VAL A 193 -5.12 7.72 -12.64
N ALA A 194 -5.55 8.16 -13.83
CA ALA A 194 -6.21 9.46 -14.03
C ALA A 194 -7.55 9.57 -13.28
N ARG A 195 -8.34 8.50 -13.25
CA ARG A 195 -9.63 8.44 -12.51
C ARG A 195 -9.44 8.34 -11.00
N ALA A 196 -8.45 7.58 -10.53
CA ALA A 196 -8.24 7.36 -9.10
C ALA A 196 -7.51 8.52 -8.40
N THR A 197 -6.67 9.28 -9.13
CA THR A 197 -5.83 10.34 -8.53
C THR A 197 -5.99 11.72 -9.18
N PRO A 198 -7.22 12.18 -9.50
CA PRO A 198 -7.49 13.23 -10.50
C PRO A 198 -6.88 14.61 -10.20
N MET A 199 -6.69 14.93 -8.92
CA MET A 199 -6.13 16.21 -8.44
C MET A 199 -4.64 16.13 -8.07
N THR A 200 -3.96 15.03 -8.38
CA THR A 200 -2.53 14.86 -8.11
C THR A 200 -1.70 15.11 -9.37
N ILE A 201 -0.40 15.37 -9.20
CA ILE A 201 0.56 15.43 -10.32
C ILE A 201 0.53 14.11 -11.11
N LEU A 202 0.44 12.97 -10.41
CA LEU A 202 0.40 11.64 -11.01
C LEU A 202 -0.83 11.42 -11.92
N GLY A 203 -2.01 11.84 -11.47
CA GLY A 203 -3.23 11.81 -12.28
C GLY A 203 -3.20 12.83 -13.43
N GLY A 204 -2.47 13.94 -13.25
CA GLY A 204 -2.14 14.89 -14.32
C GLY A 204 -1.27 14.27 -15.41
N GLU A 205 -0.16 13.62 -15.03
CA GLU A 205 0.72 12.88 -15.94
C GLU A 205 -0.01 11.75 -16.65
N ALA A 206 -0.82 10.97 -15.94
CA ALA A 206 -1.60 9.89 -16.54
C ALA A 206 -2.62 10.40 -17.56
N ARG A 207 -3.29 11.53 -17.27
CA ARG A 207 -4.23 12.15 -18.21
C ARG A 207 -3.53 12.71 -19.44
N LEU A 208 -2.35 13.29 -19.29
CA LEU A 208 -1.54 13.79 -20.40
C LEU A 208 -1.06 12.61 -21.28
N ALA A 209 -0.53 11.55 -20.68
CA ALA A 209 -0.09 10.35 -21.39
C ALA A 209 -1.25 9.65 -22.12
N LEU A 210 -2.43 9.58 -21.49
CA LEU A 210 -3.66 9.10 -22.13
C LEU A 210 -4.04 9.96 -23.33
N GLN A 211 -4.00 11.28 -23.19
CA GLN A 211 -4.32 12.18 -24.29
C GLN A 211 -3.34 12.01 -25.46
N THR A 212 -2.02 12.02 -25.21
CA THR A 212 -1.02 11.81 -26.27
C THR A 212 -1.16 10.46 -26.95
N LEU A 213 -1.51 9.41 -26.20
CA LEU A 213 -1.79 8.08 -26.75
C LEU A 213 -3.02 8.09 -27.66
N LEU A 214 -4.12 8.73 -27.26
CA LEU A 214 -5.36 8.79 -28.05
C LEU A 214 -5.25 9.73 -29.27
N ASP A 215 -4.49 10.82 -29.16
CA ASP A 215 -4.21 11.74 -30.27
C ASP A 215 -3.32 11.06 -31.34
N ALA A 216 -2.37 10.21 -30.93
CA ALA A 216 -1.58 9.37 -31.83
C ALA A 216 -2.36 8.18 -32.40
N HIS A 217 -3.32 7.64 -31.65
CA HIS A 217 -4.07 6.41 -31.97
C HIS A 217 -5.60 6.60 -31.85
N PRO A 218 -6.24 7.40 -32.73
CA PRO A 218 -7.69 7.67 -32.69
C PRO A 218 -8.56 6.41 -32.92
N GLU A 219 -7.98 5.32 -33.42
CA GLU A 219 -8.59 3.98 -33.48
C GLU A 219 -9.00 3.46 -32.10
N LEU A 220 -8.25 3.79 -31.03
CA LEU A 220 -8.56 3.35 -29.66
C LEU A 220 -9.88 3.98 -29.16
N THR A 221 -10.11 5.26 -29.48
CA THR A 221 -11.35 5.98 -29.20
C THR A 221 -12.53 5.41 -29.99
N THR A 222 -12.29 5.14 -31.28
CA THR A 222 -13.32 4.59 -32.19
C THR A 222 -13.71 3.14 -31.85
N ARG A 223 -12.78 2.37 -31.28
CA ARG A 223 -13.04 1.00 -30.81
C ARG A 223 -13.99 0.99 -29.61
N GLU A 224 -13.87 1.97 -28.72
CA GLU A 224 -14.83 2.14 -27.62
C GLU A 224 -16.20 2.57 -28.08
N THR A 225 -16.33 3.55 -28.99
CA THR A 225 -17.65 3.96 -29.49
C THR A 225 -18.37 2.82 -30.22
N ARG A 226 -17.63 1.92 -30.90
CA ARG A 226 -18.21 0.68 -31.46
C ARG A 226 -18.52 -0.42 -30.43
N THR A 227 -17.83 -0.47 -29.29
CA THR A 227 -18.05 -1.49 -28.26
C THR A 227 -19.09 -1.05 -27.22
N GLY A 228 -19.26 0.26 -27.04
CA GLY A 228 -20.29 0.89 -26.22
C GLY A 228 -21.59 1.21 -26.99
N ALA A 229 -21.55 1.27 -28.32
CA ALA A 229 -22.76 1.15 -29.13
C ALA A 229 -23.30 -0.28 -28.98
N ALA A 230 -24.46 -0.41 -28.35
CA ALA A 230 -25.21 -1.66 -28.32
C ALA A 230 -25.42 -2.18 -29.76
N PRO A 231 -25.46 -3.51 -29.98
CA PRO A 231 -25.64 -4.04 -31.32
C PRO A 231 -26.97 -3.57 -31.88
N ASP A 232 -26.90 -2.78 -32.95
CA ASP A 232 -28.05 -2.38 -33.75
C ASP A 232 -28.69 -3.66 -34.30
N VAL A 233 -29.84 -4.06 -33.75
CA VAL A 233 -30.58 -5.24 -34.19
C VAL A 233 -31.38 -4.84 -35.42
N PRO A 234 -31.03 -5.27 -36.65
CA PRO A 234 -31.71 -4.80 -37.85
C PRO A 234 -33.00 -5.62 -38.02
N GLY A 235 -34.09 -5.19 -37.39
CA GLY A 235 -35.35 -5.95 -37.46
C GLY A 235 -36.45 -5.57 -36.46
N ALA A 236 -36.85 -4.30 -36.40
CA ALA A 236 -38.10 -3.91 -35.74
C ALA A 236 -38.85 -2.85 -36.58
N ASN A 237 -39.83 -3.28 -37.37
CA ASN A 237 -40.73 -2.39 -38.10
C ASN A 237 -41.54 -1.52 -37.11
N PRO A 238 -41.71 -0.21 -37.35
CA PRO A 238 -42.58 0.63 -36.54
C PRO A 238 -44.04 0.45 -36.97
N THR A 239 -44.71 -0.58 -36.44
CA THR A 239 -46.18 -0.69 -36.55
C THR A 239 -46.84 0.30 -35.59
N VAL A 240 -47.02 1.53 -36.04
CA VAL A 240 -47.82 2.54 -35.34
C VAL A 240 -49.31 2.17 -35.47
N THR A 241 -49.87 1.58 -34.41
CA THR A 241 -51.33 1.42 -34.28
C THR A 241 -51.86 2.47 -33.30
N LEU A 242 -52.49 3.52 -33.85
CA LEU A 242 -53.25 4.50 -33.09
C LEU A 242 -54.67 3.98 -32.80
N PRO A 243 -55.11 3.89 -31.54
CA PRO A 243 -56.52 3.94 -31.20
C PRO A 243 -56.95 5.40 -30.97
N ALA A 244 -57.97 5.85 -31.69
CA ALA A 244 -58.50 7.20 -31.54
C ALA A 244 -59.50 7.28 -30.38
N SER A 245 -59.29 8.21 -29.44
CA SER A 245 -60.37 8.95 -28.74
C SER A 245 -59.85 10.09 -27.85
N LEU A 246 -60.33 11.29 -28.15
CA LEU A 246 -60.54 12.44 -27.24
C LEU A 246 -62.02 12.85 -27.43
N PRO A 247 -62.68 13.64 -26.54
CA PRO A 247 -62.11 14.48 -25.48
C PRO A 247 -62.80 14.37 -24.09
N GLY A 248 -62.26 15.06 -23.08
CA GLY A 248 -62.85 15.17 -21.73
C GLY A 248 -62.07 16.03 -20.74
N THR A 249 -62.00 17.35 -20.97
CA THR A 249 -61.55 18.40 -20.01
C THR A 249 -62.64 18.66 -18.94
N PRO A 250 -62.43 19.47 -17.86
CA PRO A 250 -61.23 20.20 -17.36
C PRO A 250 -60.88 19.74 -15.90
N ALA A 251 -60.22 20.45 -14.95
CA ALA A 251 -59.63 21.80 -14.81
C ALA A 251 -58.49 21.78 -13.75
N PRO A 252 -57.59 22.79 -13.65
CA PRO A 252 -56.57 22.86 -12.60
C PRO A 252 -57.07 23.50 -11.31
N ALA A 253 -56.71 22.93 -10.15
CA ALA A 253 -56.97 23.52 -8.84
C ALA A 253 -55.68 24.11 -8.23
N THR A 254 -55.57 25.44 -8.31
CA THR A 254 -54.61 26.25 -7.55
C THR A 254 -54.80 26.01 -6.06
N ASN A 255 -53.71 25.96 -5.28
CA ASN A 255 -53.78 26.41 -3.89
C ASN A 255 -52.61 27.34 -3.54
N ARG A 256 -52.94 28.35 -2.73
CA ARG A 256 -52.16 29.57 -2.49
C ARG A 256 -51.70 29.59 -1.03
N ALA A 257 -50.62 30.29 -0.75
CA ALA A 257 -50.11 30.47 0.61
C ALA A 257 -51.03 31.34 1.50
N THR A 258 -50.57 31.56 2.75
CA THR A 258 -50.99 32.54 3.78
C THR A 258 -52.00 32.07 4.83
N PRO A 259 -52.02 32.71 6.03
CA PRO A 259 -51.05 33.68 6.58
C PRO A 259 -50.06 33.08 7.58
#